data_AF-A0AAJ2FEW3-F1
#
_entry.id   AF-A0AAJ2FEW3-F1
#
_cell.length_a   1.000
_cell.length_b   1.000
_cell.length_c   1.000
_cell.angle_alpha   90.00
_cell.angle_beta   90.00
_cell.angle_gamma   90.00
#
_symmetry.space_group_name_H-M   'P 1'
#
loop_
_entity.id
_entity.type
_entity.pdbx_description
1 polymer ?
#
loop_
_entity_poly.entity_id
_entity_poly.type
_entity_poly.pdbx_seq_one_letter_code
_entity_poly.pdbx_strand_id
1 'polypeptide(L)'
;MVETAEQAFRLVEACRYPPSGSRGIGGARASRWGGIATHVADANERLCLIAQIETIQGVENIEAIAGVDGIDALFIGPADLAASAGLLGSANRERVRELTMGALSRILAAGKPAGILSRDLALLDAHLAGGASFVAVGIDAFALADAARGLLDRFRQ
;
A
#
# COMPACT_ATOMS: atom_id res chain seq x y z
N MET A 1 8.40 -4.40 0.90
CA MET A 1 8.45 -4.49 2.37
C MET A 1 9.17 -3.30 2.97
N VAL A 2 8.44 -2.47 3.75
CA VAL A 2 9.00 -1.42 4.60
C VAL A 2 8.81 -1.86 6.05
N GLU A 3 9.92 -2.04 6.76
CA GLU A 3 9.95 -2.66 8.08
C GLU A 3 10.52 -1.73 9.15
N THR A 4 11.23 -0.67 8.73
CA THR A 4 11.85 0.30 9.65
C THR A 4 11.72 1.73 9.14
N ALA A 5 11.87 2.70 10.05
CA ALA A 5 11.85 4.13 9.71
C ALA A 5 13.00 4.51 8.77
N GLU A 6 14.17 3.85 8.88
CA GLU A 6 15.32 4.10 7.99
C GLU A 6 15.03 3.64 6.57
N GLN A 7 14.31 2.53 6.39
CA GLN A 7 13.86 2.11 5.06
C GLN A 7 12.86 3.11 4.47
N ALA A 8 11.91 3.59 5.29
CA ALA A 8 10.94 4.61 4.88
C ALA A 8 11.63 5.93 4.49
N PHE A 9 12.59 6.39 5.29
CA PHE A 9 13.40 7.59 5.01
C PHE A 9 14.14 7.46 3.67
N ARG A 10 14.78 6.31 3.41
CA ARG A 10 15.47 6.07 2.13
C ARG A 10 14.53 6.12 0.93
N LEU A 11 13.26 5.71 1.09
CA LEU A 11 12.26 5.85 0.03
C LEU A 11 11.91 7.32 -0.22
N VAL A 12 11.71 8.12 0.83
CA VAL A 12 11.46 9.57 0.71
C VAL A 12 12.61 10.25 -0.01
N GLU A 13 13.85 9.94 0.39
CA GLU A 13 15.06 10.50 -0.21
C GLU A 13 15.16 10.15 -1.71
N ALA A 14 14.91 8.88 -2.07
CA ALA A 14 15.00 8.42 -3.45
C ALA A 14 13.96 9.05 -4.38
N CYS A 15 12.80 9.46 -3.85
CA CYS A 15 11.71 10.02 -4.64
C CYS A 15 11.82 11.54 -4.85
N ARG A 16 12.56 12.26 -4.00
CA ARG A 16 12.60 13.73 -3.98
C ARG A 16 13.88 14.29 -4.60
N TYR A 17 13.77 15.39 -5.33
CA TYR A 17 14.91 16.17 -5.81
C TYR A 17 15.63 16.88 -4.66
N PRO A 18 16.94 17.17 -4.79
CA PRO A 18 17.68 18.00 -3.83
C PRO A 18 17.03 19.37 -3.61
N PRO A 19 17.11 19.95 -2.38
CA PRO A 19 17.82 19.42 -1.20
C PRO A 19 17.01 18.40 -0.38
N SER A 20 15.74 18.15 -0.73
CA SER A 20 14.84 17.29 0.05
C SER A 20 15.03 15.79 -0.19
N GLY A 21 15.99 15.39 -1.04
CA GLY A 21 16.29 14.01 -1.38
C GLY A 21 17.45 13.90 -2.38
N SER A 22 17.57 12.73 -3.01
CA SER A 22 18.69 12.36 -3.87
C SER A 22 18.25 11.90 -5.28
N ARG A 23 17.00 12.15 -5.68
CA ARG A 23 16.50 11.84 -7.02
C ARG A 23 17.33 12.53 -8.11
N GLY A 24 17.83 11.74 -9.07
CA GLY A 24 18.55 12.25 -10.24
C GLY A 24 17.66 13.04 -11.21
N ILE A 25 18.20 14.11 -11.78
CA ILE A 25 17.50 14.97 -12.74
C ILE A 25 17.48 14.30 -14.13
N GLY A 26 16.30 14.21 -14.73
CA GLY A 26 16.11 13.67 -16.08
C GLY A 26 14.87 14.24 -16.77
N GLY A 27 14.96 14.49 -18.07
CA GLY A 27 13.91 15.11 -18.89
C GLY A 27 13.12 14.10 -19.73
N ALA A 28 12.45 13.14 -19.09
CA ALA A 28 11.73 12.06 -19.78
C ALA A 28 10.20 12.21 -19.67
N ARG A 29 9.46 11.09 -19.73
CA ARG A 29 7.99 11.06 -19.67
C ARG A 29 7.37 11.84 -18.50
N ALA A 30 8.05 11.87 -17.34
CA ALA A 30 7.58 12.58 -16.14
C ALA A 30 7.45 14.10 -16.35
N SER A 31 8.41 14.71 -17.04
CA SER A 31 8.38 16.14 -17.42
C SER A 31 7.76 16.38 -18.79
N ARG A 32 7.15 15.36 -19.41
CA ARG A 32 6.66 15.37 -20.80
C ARG A 32 7.77 15.78 -21.79
N TRP A 33 8.97 15.22 -21.63
CA TRP A 33 10.13 15.54 -22.47
C TRP A 33 10.44 17.04 -22.53
N GLY A 34 10.31 17.73 -21.40
CA GLY A 34 10.50 19.18 -21.30
C GLY A 34 9.23 20.02 -21.50
N GLY A 35 8.08 19.39 -21.77
CA GLY A 35 6.79 20.08 -21.87
C GLY A 35 6.26 20.68 -20.57
N ILE A 36 6.82 20.31 -19.41
CA ILE A 36 6.48 20.88 -18.10
C ILE A 36 7.67 21.69 -17.58
N ALA A 37 7.62 23.01 -17.77
CA ALA A 37 8.72 23.91 -17.40
C ALA A 37 9.05 23.90 -15.90
N THR A 38 8.04 23.78 -15.03
CA THR A 38 8.22 23.79 -13.57
C THR A 38 8.46 22.40 -12.97
N HIS A 39 8.70 21.36 -13.79
CA HIS A 39 8.70 19.98 -13.30
C HIS A 39 9.61 19.76 -12.09
N VAL A 40 10.88 20.18 -12.17
CA VAL A 40 11.84 19.95 -11.07
C VAL A 40 11.46 20.75 -9.83
N ALA A 41 10.95 21.98 -9.99
CA ALA A 41 10.56 22.84 -8.89
C ALA A 41 9.35 22.29 -8.12
N ASP A 42 8.33 21.81 -8.85
CA ASP A 42 7.05 21.42 -8.23
C ASP A 42 6.93 19.91 -7.98
N ALA A 43 7.81 19.07 -8.56
CA ALA A 43 7.64 17.62 -8.52
C ALA A 43 7.56 17.09 -7.10
N ASN A 44 8.38 17.59 -6.18
CA ASN A 44 8.44 17.10 -4.81
C ASN A 44 7.10 17.26 -4.08
N GLU A 45 6.37 18.35 -4.35
CA GLU A 45 5.07 18.66 -3.74
C GLU A 45 3.91 17.86 -4.33
N ARG A 46 4.12 17.25 -5.51
CA ARG A 46 3.10 16.49 -6.25
C ARG A 46 3.29 14.98 -6.15
N LEU A 47 4.27 14.52 -5.37
CA LEU A 47 4.48 13.11 -5.11
C LEU A 47 3.53 12.64 -4.00
N CYS A 48 3.11 11.39 -4.14
CA CYS A 48 2.42 10.64 -3.10
C CYS A 48 3.22 9.35 -2.89
N LEU A 49 3.84 9.21 -1.72
CA LEU A 49 4.61 8.05 -1.33
C LEU A 49 3.81 7.23 -0.31
N ILE A 50 3.45 6.02 -0.73
CA ILE A 50 2.69 5.06 0.08
C ILE A 50 3.62 3.91 0.44
N ALA A 51 3.90 3.71 1.72
CA ALA A 51 4.72 2.60 2.18
C ALA A 51 3.86 1.38 2.54
N GLN A 52 4.32 0.20 2.12
CA GLN A 52 3.60 -1.05 2.33
C GLN A 52 4.08 -1.75 3.61
N ILE A 53 3.13 -1.99 4.52
CA ILE A 53 3.28 -2.74 5.77
C ILE A 53 2.75 -4.15 5.54
N GLU A 54 3.67 -5.10 5.45
CA GLU A 54 3.35 -6.47 5.04
C GLU A 54 4.20 -7.53 5.77
N THR A 55 4.87 -7.13 6.86
CA THR A 55 5.62 -8.04 7.73
C THR A 55 5.31 -7.75 9.20
N ILE A 56 5.54 -8.72 10.09
CA ILE A 56 5.40 -8.52 11.53
C ILE A 56 6.30 -7.38 12.02
N GLN A 57 7.54 -7.31 11.53
CA GLN A 57 8.46 -6.22 11.88
C GLN A 57 7.93 -4.86 11.40
N GLY A 58 7.32 -4.80 10.20
CA GLY A 58 6.65 -3.59 9.73
C GLY A 58 5.47 -3.18 10.61
N VAL A 59 4.68 -4.15 11.08
CA VAL A 59 3.58 -3.90 12.03
C VAL A 59 4.13 -3.37 13.35
N GLU A 60 5.19 -3.96 13.90
CA GLU A 60 5.82 -3.50 15.14
C GLU A 60 6.31 -2.05 15.05
N ASN A 61 6.78 -1.62 13.87
CA ASN A 61 7.34 -0.30 13.63
C ASN A 61 6.38 0.72 12.96
N ILE A 62 5.06 0.47 12.94
CA ILE A 62 4.08 1.35 12.24
C ILE A 62 4.25 2.82 12.62
N GLU A 63 4.34 3.15 13.91
CA GLU A 63 4.40 4.54 14.37
C GLU A 63 5.71 5.21 13.95
N ALA A 64 6.82 4.48 14.00
CA ALA A 64 8.12 4.98 13.57
C ALA A 64 8.14 5.22 12.06
N ILE A 65 7.56 4.32 11.26
CA ILE A 65 7.45 4.45 9.80
C ILE A 65 6.50 5.61 9.44
N ALA A 66 5.33 5.67 10.08
CA ALA A 66 4.35 6.73 9.89
C ALA A 66 4.90 8.12 10.30
N GLY A 67 5.78 8.17 11.29
CA GLY A 67 6.41 9.40 11.76
C GLY A 67 7.46 10.00 10.81
N VAL A 68 7.87 9.26 9.76
CA VAL A 68 8.85 9.76 8.78
C VAL A 68 8.19 10.81 7.90
N ASP A 69 8.76 12.02 7.88
CA ASP A 69 8.30 13.08 7.00
C ASP A 69 8.41 12.68 5.53
N GLY A 70 7.35 12.91 4.77
CA GLY A 70 7.22 12.49 3.37
C GLY A 70 6.66 11.09 3.13
N ILE A 71 6.29 10.34 4.17
CA ILE A 71 5.35 9.22 4.03
C ILE A 71 3.93 9.75 4.06
N ASP A 72 3.21 9.63 2.95
CA ASP A 72 1.87 10.22 2.81
C ASP A 72 0.77 9.28 3.32
N ALA A 73 0.97 7.97 3.17
CA ALA A 73 0.03 6.96 3.62
C ALA A 73 0.71 5.60 3.84
N LEU A 74 0.03 4.69 4.53
CA LEU A 74 0.48 3.31 4.73
C LEU A 74 -0.53 2.33 4.12
N PHE A 75 0.00 1.27 3.51
CA PHE A 75 -0.79 0.25 2.84
C PHE A 75 -0.56 -1.12 3.46
N ILE A 76 -1.61 -1.81 3.85
CA ILE A 76 -1.54 -3.14 4.45
C ILE A 76 -1.60 -4.16 3.34
N GLY A 77 -0.61 -5.07 3.30
CA GLY A 77 -0.59 -6.23 2.40
C GLY A 77 -0.99 -7.51 3.13
N PRO A 78 -2.27 -7.95 3.11
CA PRO A 78 -2.74 -9.02 4.01
C PRO A 78 -2.13 -10.39 3.72
N ALA A 79 -1.89 -10.71 2.45
CA ALA A 79 -1.35 -12.01 2.04
C ALA A 79 0.10 -12.19 2.53
N ASP A 80 0.96 -11.21 2.27
CA ASP A 80 2.36 -11.20 2.71
C ASP A 80 2.47 -11.04 4.23
N LEU A 81 1.59 -10.24 4.85
CA LEU A 81 1.52 -10.14 6.31
C LEU A 81 1.14 -11.47 6.97
N ALA A 82 0.18 -12.19 6.40
CA ALA A 82 -0.16 -13.53 6.84
C ALA A 82 1.04 -14.49 6.68
N ALA A 83 1.78 -14.38 5.57
CA ALA A 83 2.99 -15.18 5.36
C ALA A 83 4.07 -14.89 6.42
N SER A 84 4.37 -13.61 6.66
CA SER A 84 5.33 -13.17 7.68
C SER A 84 4.92 -13.59 9.10
N ALA A 85 3.63 -13.67 9.39
CA ALA A 85 3.09 -14.10 10.67
C ALA A 85 3.02 -15.63 10.85
N GLY A 86 3.35 -16.43 9.82
CA GLY A 86 3.15 -17.88 9.84
C GLY A 86 1.66 -18.29 9.82
N LEU A 87 0.79 -17.42 9.29
CA LEU A 87 -0.67 -17.55 9.24
C LEU A 87 -1.19 -17.90 7.84
N LEU A 88 -0.39 -18.58 7.02
CA LEU A 88 -0.84 -19.04 5.71
C LEU A 88 -2.02 -20.04 5.84
N GLY A 89 -2.88 -20.05 4.83
CA GLY A 89 -4.01 -20.97 4.73
C GLY A 89 -5.33 -20.43 5.31
N SER A 90 -6.43 -20.98 4.81
CA SER A 90 -7.80 -20.51 5.08
C SER A 90 -8.25 -20.64 6.54
N ALA A 91 -7.63 -21.54 7.31
CA ALA A 91 -7.92 -21.71 8.74
C ALA A 91 -7.55 -20.49 9.58
N ASN A 92 -6.65 -19.62 9.10
CA ASN A 92 -6.15 -18.47 9.83
C ASN A 92 -6.87 -17.15 9.48
N ARG A 93 -7.96 -17.17 8.70
CA ARG A 93 -8.64 -15.95 8.23
C ARG A 93 -8.98 -14.96 9.34
N GLU A 94 -9.48 -15.43 10.47
CA GLU A 94 -9.83 -14.54 11.59
C GLU A 94 -8.59 -13.89 12.21
N ARG A 95 -7.51 -14.65 12.40
CA ARG A 95 -6.24 -14.11 12.93
C ARG A 95 -5.61 -13.09 11.97
N VAL A 96 -5.73 -13.32 10.66
CA VAL A 96 -5.28 -12.34 9.64
C VAL A 96 -6.16 -11.08 9.68
N ARG A 97 -7.48 -11.24 9.86
CA ARG A 97 -8.39 -10.11 10.04
C ARG A 97 -8.03 -9.30 11.29
N GLU A 98 -7.84 -9.92 12.44
CA GLU A 98 -7.42 -9.25 13.68
C GLU A 98 -6.10 -8.48 13.48
N LEU A 99 -5.11 -9.12 12.86
CA LEU A 99 -3.80 -8.53 12.62
C LEU A 99 -3.88 -7.30 11.70
N THR A 100 -4.63 -7.39 10.61
CA THR A 100 -4.81 -6.30 9.64
C THR A 100 -5.66 -5.15 10.21
N MET A 101 -6.72 -5.45 10.97
CA MET A 101 -7.50 -4.43 11.68
C MET A 101 -6.69 -3.74 12.78
N GLY A 102 -5.82 -4.47 13.48
CA GLY A 102 -4.88 -3.89 14.45
C GLY A 102 -3.88 -2.95 13.78
N ALA A 103 -3.31 -3.35 12.64
CA ALA A 103 -2.44 -2.48 11.85
C ALA A 103 -3.19 -1.22 11.36
N LEU A 104 -4.42 -1.38 10.84
CA LEU A 104 -5.28 -0.27 10.43
C LEU A 104 -5.46 0.75 11.56
N SER A 105 -5.85 0.29 12.75
CA SER A 105 -6.07 1.17 13.91
C SER A 105 -4.80 1.95 14.29
N ARG A 106 -3.62 1.32 14.23
CA ARG A 106 -2.34 1.97 14.55
C ARG A 106 -1.94 3.01 13.50
N ILE A 107 -2.15 2.70 12.21
CA ILE A 107 -1.88 3.65 11.12
C ILE A 107 -2.75 4.91 11.27
N LEU A 108 -4.06 4.73 11.52
CA LEU A 108 -4.99 5.83 11.71
C LEU A 108 -4.66 6.65 12.97
N ALA A 109 -4.29 5.99 14.07
CA ALA A 109 -3.87 6.66 15.30
C ALA A 109 -2.58 7.48 15.12
N ALA A 110 -1.68 7.05 14.22
CA ALA A 110 -0.50 7.81 13.81
C ALA A 110 -0.82 8.98 12.85
N GLY A 111 -2.11 9.22 12.55
CA GLY A 111 -2.56 10.33 11.71
C GLY A 111 -2.32 10.13 10.22
N LYS A 112 -2.09 8.88 9.77
CA LYS A 112 -1.87 8.57 8.35
C LYS A 112 -3.11 7.90 7.74
N PRO A 113 -3.46 8.22 6.49
CA PRO A 113 -4.40 7.41 5.72
C PRO A 113 -3.90 5.97 5.61
N ALA A 114 -4.83 5.03 5.71
CA ALA A 114 -4.56 3.60 5.59
C ALA A 114 -5.26 3.02 4.36
N GLY A 115 -4.58 2.12 3.66
CA GLY A 115 -5.13 1.38 2.54
C GLY A 115 -4.88 -0.11 2.64
N ILE A 116 -5.59 -0.88 1.82
CA ILE A 116 -5.52 -2.34 1.81
C ILE A 116 -5.94 -2.90 0.44
N LEU A 117 -5.42 -4.08 0.09
CA LEU A 117 -5.92 -4.92 -1.01
C LEU A 117 -6.38 -6.26 -0.46
N SER A 118 -7.60 -6.66 -0.82
CA SER A 118 -8.09 -8.02 -0.60
C SER A 118 -9.08 -8.41 -1.69
N ARG A 119 -9.27 -9.72 -1.88
CA ARG A 119 -10.39 -10.29 -2.64
C ARG A 119 -11.51 -10.79 -1.72
N ASP A 120 -11.31 -10.74 -0.41
CA ASP A 120 -12.32 -11.04 0.61
C ASP A 120 -13.15 -9.78 0.90
N LEU A 121 -14.38 -9.74 0.39
CA LEU A 121 -15.27 -8.60 0.56
C LEU A 121 -15.59 -8.31 2.03
N ALA A 122 -15.72 -9.33 2.88
CA ALA A 122 -16.00 -9.12 4.30
C ALA A 122 -14.82 -8.44 5.01
N LEU A 123 -13.58 -8.76 4.60
CA LEU A 123 -12.39 -8.08 5.08
C LEU A 123 -12.37 -6.61 4.63
N LEU A 124 -12.71 -6.35 3.36
CA LEU A 124 -12.76 -4.99 2.82
C LEU A 124 -13.82 -4.14 3.53
N ASP A 125 -15.03 -4.66 3.72
CA ASP A 125 -16.11 -3.97 4.42
C ASP A 125 -15.69 -3.63 5.86
N ALA A 126 -15.03 -4.56 6.55
CA ALA A 126 -14.50 -4.31 7.89
C ALA A 126 -13.45 -3.19 7.91
N HIS A 127 -12.56 -3.15 6.92
CA HIS A 127 -11.54 -2.10 6.83
C HIS A 127 -12.14 -0.73 6.49
N LEU A 128 -13.11 -0.69 5.58
CA LEU A 128 -13.86 0.53 5.27
C LEU A 128 -14.60 1.05 6.51
N ALA A 129 -15.32 0.18 7.22
CA ALA A 129 -15.98 0.52 8.48
C ALA A 129 -14.99 0.96 9.57
N GLY A 130 -13.77 0.42 9.55
CA GLY A 130 -12.66 0.79 10.44
C GLY A 130 -11.93 2.08 10.07
N GLY A 131 -12.26 2.72 8.94
CA GLY A 131 -11.69 4.01 8.54
C GLY A 131 -10.60 3.96 7.45
N ALA A 132 -10.38 2.81 6.81
CA ALA A 132 -9.49 2.72 5.65
C ALA A 132 -9.95 3.69 4.54
N SER A 133 -9.02 4.48 4.02
CA SER A 133 -9.33 5.62 3.13
C SER A 133 -9.11 5.31 1.64
N PHE A 134 -8.27 4.32 1.32
CA PHE A 134 -8.00 3.92 -0.08
C PHE A 134 -7.91 2.40 -0.19
N VAL A 135 -8.94 1.79 -0.75
CA VAL A 135 -9.12 0.34 -0.75
C VAL A 135 -9.09 -0.19 -2.17
N ALA A 136 -8.16 -1.10 -2.45
CA ALA A 136 -8.13 -1.83 -3.71
C ALA A 136 -9.11 -3.01 -3.63
N VAL A 137 -10.24 -2.88 -4.32
CA VAL A 137 -11.39 -3.80 -4.21
C VAL A 137 -11.33 -5.01 -5.15
N GLY A 138 -10.24 -5.15 -5.91
CA GLY A 138 -10.09 -6.23 -6.87
C GLY A 138 -8.81 -6.12 -7.68
N ILE A 139 -8.58 -7.14 -8.49
CA ILE A 139 -7.46 -7.25 -9.42
C ILE A 139 -8.06 -7.64 -10.77
N ASP A 140 -7.76 -6.88 -11.80
CA ASP A 140 -8.31 -7.03 -13.16
C ASP A 140 -8.13 -8.44 -13.74
N ALA A 141 -6.93 -9.03 -13.59
CA ALA A 141 -6.62 -10.36 -14.07
C ALA A 141 -7.52 -11.44 -13.42
N PHE A 142 -7.77 -11.31 -12.11
CA PHE A 142 -8.68 -12.22 -11.41
C PHE A 142 -10.14 -12.00 -11.78
N ALA A 143 -10.58 -10.74 -11.90
CA ALA A 143 -11.93 -10.42 -12.33
C ALA A 143 -12.23 -10.98 -13.74
N LEU A 144 -11.29 -10.80 -14.67
CA LEU A 144 -11.39 -11.37 -16.02
C LEU A 144 -11.42 -12.90 -15.99
N ALA A 145 -10.55 -13.53 -15.20
CA ALA A 145 -10.49 -14.99 -15.09
C ALA A 145 -11.74 -15.58 -14.42
N ASP A 146 -12.30 -14.92 -13.42
CA ASP A 146 -13.54 -15.33 -12.74
C ASP A 146 -14.73 -15.19 -13.70
N ALA A 147 -14.83 -14.09 -14.46
CA ALA A 147 -15.87 -13.88 -15.47
C ALA A 147 -15.80 -14.90 -16.61
N ALA A 148 -14.59 -15.17 -17.12
CA ALA A 148 -14.38 -16.15 -18.18
C ALA A 148 -14.76 -17.58 -17.74
N ARG A 149 -14.35 -18.00 -16.53
CA ARG A 149 -14.75 -19.28 -15.94
C ARG A 149 -16.27 -19.35 -15.74
N GLY A 150 -16.87 -18.31 -15.19
CA GLY A 150 -18.32 -18.24 -15.00
C GLY A 150 -19.12 -18.34 -16.31
N LEU A 151 -18.62 -17.77 -17.41
CA LEU A 151 -19.23 -17.95 -18.73
C LEU A 151 -19.14 -19.40 -19.19
N LEU A 152 -17.94 -19.99 -19.09
CA LEU A 152 -17.66 -21.35 -19.53
C LEU A 152 -18.47 -22.41 -18.78
N ASP A 153 -18.61 -22.24 -17.46
CA ASP A 153 -19.38 -23.15 -16.59
C ASP A 153 -20.86 -23.21 -16.98
N ARG A 154 -21.41 -22.15 -17.61
CA ARG A 154 -22.80 -22.17 -18.11
C ARG A 154 -23.00 -23.07 -19.32
N PHE A 155 -21.97 -23.25 -20.14
CA PHE A 155 -22.07 -23.96 -21.43
C PHE A 155 -21.36 -25.32 -21.42
N ARG A 156 -20.71 -25.70 -20.32
CA ARG A 156 -20.05 -27.00 -20.14
C ARG A 156 -20.95 -28.08 -19.51
N GLN A 157 -22.27 -28.00 -19.67
CA GLN A 157 -23.17 -29.08 -19.27
C GLN A 157 -22.93 -30.34 -20.10
#